data_AF-A0A6P0XAU9-F1
#
_entry.id   AF-A0A6P0XAU9-F1
#
_cell.length_a   1.000
_cell.length_b   1.000
_cell.length_c   1.000
_cell.angle_alpha   90.00
_cell.angle_beta   90.00
_cell.angle_gamma   90.00
#
_symmetry.space_group_name_H-M   'P 1'
#
loop_
_entity.id
_entity.type
_entity.pdbx_description
1 polymer ?
#
loop_
_entity_poly.entity_id
_entity_poly.type
_entity_poly.pdbx_seq_one_letter_code
_entity_poly.pdbx_strand_id
1 'polypeptide(L)' 'MKNILMLDTVVEVYEKGGEKQYLVEFADSQGREYAMATLKADELLPLHYELKVA' A
#
# COMPACT_ATOMS: atom_id res chain seq x y z
N MET A 1 0.29 10.85 22.24
CA MET A 1 -0.33 9.86 21.34
C MET A 1 0.45 9.86 20.05
N LYS A 2 1.16 8.78 19.74
CA LYS A 2 1.94 8.68 18.49
C LYS A 2 1.00 8.08 17.45
N ASN A 3 0.45 8.90 16.57
CA ASN A 3 -0.27 8.41 15.39
C ASN A 3 0.78 7.81 14.45
N ILE A 4 1.02 6.52 14.56
CA ILE A 4 1.81 5.78 13.57
C ILE A 4 0.84 5.48 12.43
N LEU A 5 0.91 6.26 11.36
CA LEU A 5 0.39 5.83 10.07
C LEU A 5 1.49 4.95 9.46
N MET A 6 1.33 3.63 9.49
CA MET A 6 2.15 2.78 8.62
C MET A 6 1.74 3.07 7.18
N LEU A 7 2.73 3.31 6.33
CA LEU A 7 2.54 3.48 4.90
C LEU A 7 2.95 2.18 4.25
N ASP A 8 1.96 1.44 3.78
CA ASP A 8 2.17 0.21 3.03
C ASP A 8 2.26 0.51 1.53
N THR A 9 2.96 -0.34 0.79
CA THR A 9 3.28 -0.08 -0.62
C THR A 9 2.46 -0.99 -1.53
N VAL A 10 1.73 -0.39 -2.47
CA VAL A 10 1.16 -1.14 -3.60
C VAL A 10 2.32 -1.48 -4.54
N VAL A 11 2.67 -2.76 -4.64
CA VAL A 11 3.77 -3.23 -5.49
C VAL A 11 3.28 -3.69 -6.86
N GLU A 12 2.02 -4.11 -6.97
CA GLU A 12 1.43 -4.54 -8.23
C GLU A 12 -0.08 -4.25 -8.28
N VAL A 13 -0.57 -3.91 -9.48
CA VAL A 13 -1.99 -3.74 -9.76
C VAL A 13 -2.36 -4.66 -10.91
N TYR A 14 -3.35 -5.53 -10.72
CA TYR A 14 -3.81 -6.45 -11.74
C TYR A 14 -5.34 -6.46 -11.85
N GLU A 15 -5.85 -6.92 -12.99
CA GLU A 15 -7.29 -7.04 -13.25
C GLU A 15 -7.73 -8.50 -13.15
N LYS A 16 -8.82 -8.73 -12.41
CA LYS A 16 -9.45 -10.05 -12.29
C LYS A 16 -10.97 -9.89 -12.32
N GLY A 17 -11.61 -10.44 -13.36
CA GLY A 17 -13.07 -10.36 -13.50
C GLY A 17 -13.61 -8.94 -13.71
N GLY A 18 -12.82 -8.04 -14.30
CA GLY A 18 -13.18 -6.64 -14.50
C GLY A 18 -12.99 -5.74 -13.27
N GLU A 19 -12.51 -6.30 -12.16
CA GLU A 19 -12.15 -5.54 -10.95
C GLU A 19 -10.63 -5.43 -10.81
N LYS A 20 -10.17 -4.26 -10.34
CA LYS A 20 -8.77 -4.06 -9.96
C LYS A 20 -8.50 -4.69 -8.60
N GLN A 21 -7.35 -5.35 -8.50
CA GLN A 21 -6.81 -5.95 -7.30
C GLN A 21 -5.40 -5.38 -7.06
N TYR A 22 -5.06 -5.16 -5.80
CA TYR A 22 -3.82 -4.50 -5.40
C TYR A 22 -3.02 -5.44 -4.53
N LEU A 23 -1.84 -5.84 -4.99
CA LEU A 23 -0.89 -6.53 -4.13
C LEU A 23 -0.17 -5.49 -3.28
N VAL A 24 -0.37 -5.57 -1.97
CA VAL A 24 0.19 -4.65 -0.99
C VAL A 24 1.26 -5.37 -0.19
N GLU A 25 2.44 -4.77 -0.16
CA GLU A 25 3.56 -5.15 0.70
C GLU A 25 3.47 -4.38 2.02
N PHE A 26 3.45 -5.12 3.13
CA PHE A 26 3.52 -4.57 4.47
C PHE A 26 4.95 -4.70 4.99
N ALA A 27 5.57 -3.55 5.25
CA ALA A 27 6.96 -3.46 5.67
C ALA A 27 7.12 -2.58 6.90
N ASP A 28 8.16 -2.85 7.70
CA ASP A 28 8.55 -1.95 8.77
C ASP A 28 9.15 -0.64 8.21
N SER A 29 9.45 0.33 9.08
CA SER A 29 10.05 1.60 8.66
C SER A 29 11.46 1.48 8.06
N GLN A 30 12.07 0.29 8.10
CA GLN A 30 13.36 -0.02 7.49
C GLN A 30 13.19 -0.73 6.13
N GLY A 31 11.95 -0.89 5.66
CA GLY A 31 11.64 -1.59 4.40
C GLY A 31 11.76 -3.09 4.50
N ARG A 32 11.71 -3.68 5.70
CA ARG A 32 11.69 -5.14 5.85
C ARG A 32 10.25 -5.62 5.74
N GLU A 33 10.00 -6.39 4.68
CA GLU A 33 8.73 -7.08 4.46
C GLU A 33 8.44 -8.07 5.60
N TYR A 34 7.20 -8.09 6.06
CA TYR A 34 6.70 -9.12 6.97
C TYR A 34 5.41 -9.81 6.49
N ALA A 35 4.68 -9.21 5.55
CA ALA A 35 3.48 -9.80 4.96
C ALA A 35 3.13 -9.17 3.60
N MET A 36 2.33 -9.89 2.82
CA MET A 36 1.65 -9.36 1.64
C MET A 36 0.18 -9.76 1.65
N ALA A 37 -0.67 -8.91 1.09
CA ALA A 37 -2.07 -9.24 0.85
C ALA A 37 -2.54 -8.67 -0.49
N THR A 38 -3.50 -9.37 -1.11
CA THR A 38 -4.28 -8.78 -2.20
C THR A 38 -5.49 -8.08 -1.58
N LEU A 39 -5.63 -6.79 -1.85
CA LEU A 39 -6.73 -5.96 -1.40
C LEU A 39 -7.52 -5.39 -2.58
N LYS A 40 -8.80 -5.10 -2.36
CA LYS A 40 -9.66 -4.37 -3.29
C LYS A 40 -9.51 -2.86 -3.12
N ALA A 41 -10.01 -2.11 -4.09
CA ALA A 41 -9.95 -0.65 -4.08
C ALA A 41 -10.64 -0.01 -2.86
N ASP A 42 -11.75 -0.61 -2.40
CA ASP A 42 -12.53 -0.15 -1.25
C ASP A 42 -11.91 -0.53 0.12
N GLU A 43 -10.86 -1.35 0.10
CA GLU A 43 -10.08 -1.72 1.29
C GLU A 43 -8.81 -0.85 1.44
N LEU A 44 -8.58 0.10 0.51
CA LEU A 44 -7.42 0.98 0.50
C LEU A 44 -7.81 2.44 0.76
N LEU A 45 -7.00 3.14 1.55
CA LEU A 45 -7.05 4.60 1.66
C LEU A 45 -5.76 5.19 1.09
N PRO A 46 -5.75 5.67 -0.17
CA PRO A 46 -4.54 6.18 -0.79
C PRO A 46 -4.10 7.48 -0.11
N LEU A 47 -2.84 7.52 0.32
CA LEU A 47 -2.22 8.77 0.74
C LEU A 47 -1.65 9.49 -0.48
N HIS A 48 -2.31 10.58 -0.88
CA HIS A 48 -1.78 11.47 -1.91
C HIS A 48 -0.70 12.37 -1.28
N TYR A 49 0.57 12.09 -1.58
CA TYR A 49 1.69 12.91 -1.14
C TYR A 49 2.45 13.43 -2.37
N GLU A 50 2.68 14.74 -2.42
CA GLU A 50 3.61 15.33 -3.39
C GLU A 50 5.04 15.11 -2.89
N LEU A 51 5.78 14.24 -3.55
CA LEU A 51 7.20 14.06 -3.28
C LEU A 51 7.94 15.33 -3.74
N LYS A 52 8.22 16.25 -2.80
CA LYS A 52 9.17 17.33 -3.06
C LYS A 52 10.57 16.73 -3.05
N VAL A 53 11.11 16.49 -4.25
CA VAL A 53 12.53 16.16 -4.42
C VAL A 53 13.34 17.38 -3.99
N ALA A 54 14.28 17.18 -3.06
CA ALA A 54 15.24 18.19 -2.61
C ALA A 54 16.45 18.28 -3.53
#